data_AF-A0A2G9U0U0-F1
#
_entry.id   AF-A0A2G9U0U0-F1
#
_cell.length_a   1.000
_cell.length_b   1.000
_cell.length_c   1.000
_cell.angle_alpha   90.00
_cell.angle_beta   90.00
_cell.angle_gamma   90.00
#
_symmetry.space_group_name_H-M   'P 1'
#
loop_
_entity.id
_entity.type
_entity.pdbx_description
1 polymer ?
#
loop_
_entity_poly.entity_id
_entity_poly.type
_entity_poly.pdbx_seq_one_letter_code
_entity_poly.pdbx_strand_id
1 'polypeptide(L)'
;MLLCRCYDLMADYESALIRLVKTAGIPTDIFRMKDLTIIDFSHNQLREVPPNLEYARGAIVLNLSHNNIENIPNQVFSNLIDLLFLDLSNNKLDMLPPQIRRLTMVQELKLSNNPLHHFQLKQLPRLEVPILSKL
;
A
#
# COMPACT_ATOMS: atom_id res chain seq x y z
N MET A 1 6.14 3.14 -16.32
CA MET A 1 6.41 4.54 -16.74
C MET A 1 5.10 5.32 -16.78
N LEU A 2 4.50 5.57 -15.62
CA LEU A 2 3.44 6.56 -15.43
C LEU A 2 4.01 7.48 -14.35
N LEU A 3 4.84 8.42 -14.81
CA LEU A 3 5.58 9.34 -13.98
C LEU A 3 4.66 10.45 -13.48
N CYS A 4 4.67 10.65 -12.17
CA CYS A 4 4.36 11.88 -11.45
C CYS A 4 4.79 13.15 -12.23
N ARG A 5 3.80 13.95 -12.66
CA ARG A 5 3.93 15.41 -12.89
C ARG A 5 2.57 16.13 -12.72
N CYS A 6 1.96 16.02 -11.54
CA CYS A 6 0.81 16.88 -11.17
C CYS A 6 1.14 17.80 -9.97
N TYR A 7 2.41 18.18 -9.80
CA TYR A 7 2.85 18.98 -8.64
C TYR A 7 2.77 20.50 -8.81
N ASP A 8 2.45 21.03 -9.99
CA ASP A 8 2.60 22.47 -10.27
C ASP A 8 1.30 23.30 -10.28
N LEU A 9 0.15 22.80 -9.79
CA LEU A 9 -1.12 23.56 -9.96
C LEU A 9 -2.01 23.81 -8.72
N MET A 10 -1.60 23.47 -7.49
CA MET A 10 -2.49 23.69 -6.33
C MET A 10 -1.74 24.23 -5.10
N ALA A 11 -1.20 25.44 -5.23
CA ALA A 11 -0.56 26.17 -4.13
C ALA A 11 -1.54 27.03 -3.29
N ASP A 12 -2.83 27.08 -3.62
CA ASP A 12 -3.80 27.91 -2.89
C ASP A 12 -5.01 27.09 -2.44
N TYR A 13 -5.64 27.50 -1.33
CA TYR A 13 -6.83 26.97 -0.65
C TYR A 13 -6.57 26.09 0.59
N GLU A 14 -6.20 26.77 1.67
CA GLU A 14 -6.02 26.25 3.02
C GLU A 14 -7.30 25.59 3.61
N SER A 15 -7.04 24.60 4.46
CA SER A 15 -7.91 23.98 5.48
C SER A 15 -8.90 22.88 5.09
N ALA A 16 -9.46 22.83 3.87
CA ALA A 16 -10.22 21.67 3.37
C ALA A 16 -9.40 20.72 2.47
N LEU A 17 -8.28 21.20 1.93
CA LEU A 17 -7.42 20.45 0.98
C LEU A 17 -6.54 19.37 1.62
N ILE A 18 -6.26 19.41 2.93
CA ILE A 18 -5.31 18.46 3.57
C ILE A 18 -5.76 16.99 3.39
N ARG A 19 -7.07 16.77 3.24
CA ARG A 19 -7.63 15.43 2.98
C ARG A 19 -7.61 15.03 1.49
N LEU A 20 -7.52 15.99 0.57
CA LEU A 20 -7.52 15.78 -0.89
C LEU A 20 -6.11 15.58 -1.48
N VAL A 21 -5.05 15.97 -0.76
CA VAL A 21 -3.66 15.61 -1.12
C VAL A 21 -3.43 14.08 -1.06
N LYS A 22 -4.37 13.32 -0.49
CA LYS A 22 -4.26 11.88 -0.21
C LYS A 22 -4.17 10.97 -1.43
N THR A 23 -4.62 11.39 -2.61
CA THR A 23 -4.54 10.61 -3.87
C THR A 23 -4.70 11.43 -5.16
N ALA A 24 -4.75 12.77 -5.06
CA ALA A 24 -5.03 13.64 -6.19
C ALA A 24 -4.13 13.31 -7.40
N GLY A 25 -4.75 12.82 -8.47
CA GLY A 25 -4.08 12.47 -9.73
C GLY A 25 -3.94 10.98 -10.02
N ILE A 26 -4.25 10.07 -9.09
CA ILE A 26 -4.31 8.63 -9.40
C ILE A 26 -5.70 8.32 -9.99
N PRO A 27 -5.81 7.94 -11.29
CA PRO A 27 -7.09 7.57 -11.88
C PRO A 27 -7.53 6.21 -11.32
N THR A 28 -8.41 6.20 -10.32
CA THR A 28 -8.77 4.98 -9.57
C THR A 28 -9.44 3.90 -10.41
N ASP A 29 -9.96 4.25 -11.59
CA ASP A 29 -10.55 3.30 -12.53
C ASP A 29 -9.53 2.29 -13.07
N ILE A 30 -8.23 2.62 -13.05
CA ILE A 30 -7.17 1.68 -13.45
C ILE A 30 -7.18 0.41 -12.60
N PHE A 31 -7.62 0.50 -11.34
CA PHE A 31 -7.68 -0.66 -10.45
C PHE A 31 -8.70 -1.70 -10.90
N ARG A 32 -9.62 -1.37 -11.82
CA ARG A 32 -10.56 -2.34 -12.40
C ARG A 32 -10.00 -3.07 -13.63
N MET A 33 -8.83 -2.67 -14.11
CA MET A 33 -8.20 -3.31 -15.28
C MET A 33 -7.72 -4.71 -14.91
N LYS A 34 -8.11 -5.71 -15.71
CA LYS A 34 -7.74 -7.12 -15.48
C LYS A 34 -6.23 -7.36 -15.62
N ASP A 35 -5.57 -6.55 -16.44
CA ASP A 35 -4.15 -6.71 -16.78
C ASP A 35 -3.22 -5.85 -15.90
N LEU A 36 -3.76 -5.14 -14.89
CA LEU A 36 -2.96 -4.36 -13.95
C LEU A 36 -2.32 -5.30 -12.92
N THR A 37 -1.10 -5.74 -13.20
CA THR A 37 -0.36 -6.71 -12.39
C THR A 37 0.69 -6.09 -11.48
N ILE A 38 1.18 -4.90 -11.82
CA ILE A 38 2.22 -4.18 -11.06
C ILE A 38 1.68 -2.80 -10.69
N ILE A 39 1.67 -2.51 -9.39
CA ILE A 39 1.27 -1.22 -8.85
C ILE A 39 2.42 -0.67 -8.02
N ASP A 40 3.00 0.43 -8.47
CA ASP A 40 4.09 1.10 -7.76
C ASP A 40 3.69 2.56 -7.47
N PHE A 41 3.48 2.84 -6.19
CA PHE A 41 3.30 4.19 -5.65
C PHE A 41 4.40 4.54 -4.64
N SER A 42 5.55 3.88 -4.71
CA SER A 42 6.66 4.18 -3.82
C SER A 42 7.19 5.61 -4.00
N HIS A 43 7.85 6.13 -2.95
CA HIS A 43 8.46 7.47 -2.96
C HIS A 43 7.47 8.61 -3.27
N ASN A 44 6.29 8.54 -2.64
CA ASN A 44 5.30 9.60 -2.67
C ASN A 44 5.04 10.14 -1.26
N GLN A 45 4.00 10.95 -1.10
CA GLN A 45 3.61 11.55 0.18
C GLN A 45 2.25 11.02 0.67
N LEU A 46 1.87 9.80 0.23
CA LEU A 46 0.57 9.20 0.54
C LEU A 46 0.42 9.01 2.06
N ARG A 47 -0.69 9.48 2.62
CA ARG A 47 -1.06 9.22 4.02
C ARG A 47 -2.04 8.06 4.19
N GLU A 48 -2.66 7.66 3.09
CA GLU A 48 -3.54 6.51 2.98
C GLU A 48 -3.31 5.82 1.63
N VAL A 49 -3.73 4.57 1.51
CA VAL A 49 -3.77 3.89 0.22
C VAL A 49 -4.80 4.52 -0.71
N PRO A 50 -4.64 4.42 -2.04
CA PRO A 50 -5.64 4.94 -2.95
C PRO A 50 -7.02 4.30 -2.78
N PRO A 51 -8.10 5.10 -2.92
CA PRO A 51 -9.44 4.55 -2.89
C PRO A 51 -9.58 3.56 -4.05
N ASN A 52 -10.39 2.52 -3.84
CA ASN A 52 -10.66 1.47 -4.82
C ASN A 52 -9.45 0.56 -5.14
N LEU A 53 -8.31 0.70 -4.42
CA LEU A 53 -7.17 -0.20 -4.60
C LEU A 53 -7.56 -1.67 -4.44
N GLU A 54 -8.56 -1.97 -3.61
CA GLU A 54 -9.12 -3.31 -3.43
C GLU A 54 -9.75 -3.93 -4.70
N TYR A 55 -9.95 -3.15 -5.77
CA TYR A 55 -10.43 -3.69 -7.05
C TYR A 55 -9.32 -4.24 -7.93
N ALA A 56 -8.05 -3.95 -7.64
CA ALA A 56 -6.88 -4.44 -8.37
C ALA A 56 -6.59 -5.93 -8.11
N ARG A 57 -7.58 -6.78 -8.41
CA ARG A 57 -7.55 -8.22 -8.13
C ARG A 57 -6.46 -8.97 -8.91
N GLY A 58 -5.99 -8.41 -10.02
CA GLY A 58 -4.88 -8.97 -10.81
C GLY A 58 -3.50 -8.57 -10.31
N ALA A 59 -3.40 -7.75 -9.27
CA ALA A 59 -2.11 -7.26 -8.77
C ALA A 59 -1.28 -8.40 -8.17
N ILE A 60 -0.06 -8.53 -8.69
CA ILE A 60 0.97 -9.48 -8.26
C ILE A 60 2.05 -8.76 -7.44
N VAL A 61 2.32 -7.51 -7.79
CA VAL A 61 3.32 -6.65 -7.13
C VAL A 61 2.63 -5.38 -6.66
N LEU A 62 2.73 -5.09 -5.36
CA LEU A 62 2.28 -3.83 -4.78
C LEU A 62 3.42 -3.19 -3.97
N ASN A 63 3.89 -2.04 -4.46
CA ASN A 63 4.91 -1.24 -3.79
C ASN A 63 4.30 0.08 -3.30
N LEU A 64 4.21 0.25 -1.99
CA LEU A 64 3.75 1.46 -1.31
C LEU A 64 4.84 2.04 -0.39
N SER A 65 6.09 1.60 -0.57
CA SER A 65 7.21 2.00 0.29
C SER A 65 7.52 3.49 0.21
N HIS A 66 8.22 4.02 1.21
CA HIS A 66 8.65 5.43 1.23
C HIS A 66 7.48 6.40 1.04
N ASN A 67 6.47 6.27 1.90
CA ASN A 67 5.30 7.13 1.97
C ASN A 67 5.04 7.53 3.45
N ASN A 68 3.89 8.13 3.73
CA ASN A 68 3.44 8.52 5.07
C ASN A 68 2.19 7.75 5.50
N ILE A 69 1.99 6.52 5.01
CA ILE A 69 0.73 5.77 5.22
C ILE A 69 0.63 5.38 6.68
N GLU A 70 -0.48 5.79 7.32
CA GLU A 70 -0.76 5.52 8.73
C GLU A 70 -1.63 4.27 8.91
N ASN A 71 -2.53 4.01 7.96
CA ASN A 71 -3.50 2.92 8.06
C ASN A 71 -3.79 2.29 6.69
N ILE A 72 -4.04 0.98 6.67
CA ILE A 72 -4.51 0.24 5.49
C ILE A 72 -5.90 -0.34 5.78
N PRO A 73 -6.93 -0.03 4.98
CA PRO A 73 -8.26 -0.61 5.13
C PRO A 73 -8.26 -2.13 4.94
N ASN A 74 -9.04 -2.82 5.75
CA ASN A 74 -9.25 -4.28 5.72
C ASN A 74 -9.62 -4.83 4.33
N GLN A 75 -10.35 -4.03 3.53
CA GLN A 75 -10.83 -4.40 2.21
C GLN A 75 -9.71 -4.62 1.20
N VAL A 76 -8.58 -3.91 1.33
CA VAL A 76 -7.44 -4.01 0.40
C VAL A 76 -6.93 -5.45 0.34
N PHE A 77 -6.54 -6.00 1.49
CA PHE A 77 -6.03 -7.38 1.57
C PHE A 77 -7.13 -8.43 1.62
N SER A 78 -8.40 -8.03 1.51
CA SER A 78 -9.49 -8.97 1.28
C SER A 78 -9.57 -9.43 -0.18
N ASN A 79 -9.05 -8.62 -1.12
CA ASN A 79 -9.20 -8.86 -2.55
C ASN A 79 -7.86 -9.06 -3.27
N LEU A 80 -6.77 -8.48 -2.78
CA LEU A 80 -5.43 -8.60 -3.37
C LEU A 80 -4.72 -9.88 -2.88
N ILE A 81 -5.39 -11.03 -3.00
CA ILE A 81 -4.91 -12.31 -2.43
C ILE A 81 -3.83 -12.99 -3.26
N ASP A 82 -3.67 -12.59 -4.52
CA ASP A 82 -2.70 -13.14 -5.46
C ASP A 82 -1.34 -12.39 -5.45
N LEU A 83 -1.16 -11.46 -4.51
CA LEU A 83 0.11 -10.76 -4.34
C LEU A 83 1.25 -11.75 -4.06
N LEU A 84 2.34 -11.61 -4.79
CA LEU A 84 3.61 -12.30 -4.54
C LEU A 84 4.62 -11.38 -3.84
N PHE A 85 4.55 -10.07 -4.11
CA PHE A 85 5.42 -9.06 -3.52
C PHE A 85 4.60 -7.91 -2.93
N LEU A 86 4.84 -7.60 -1.67
CA LEU A 86 4.25 -6.46 -0.97
C LEU A 86 5.33 -5.69 -0.20
N ASP A 87 5.55 -4.43 -0.58
CA ASP A 87 6.44 -3.52 0.14
C ASP A 87 5.67 -2.37 0.76
N LEU A 88 5.64 -2.35 2.10
CA LEU A 88 5.07 -1.28 2.92
C LEU A 88 6.15 -0.58 3.75
N SER A 89 7.43 -0.82 3.48
CA SER A 89 8.54 -0.27 4.26
C SER A 89 8.57 1.26 4.22
N ASN A 90 9.14 1.88 5.26
CA ASN A 90 9.27 3.34 5.33
C ASN A 90 7.90 4.05 5.24
N ASN A 91 6.99 3.69 6.12
CA ASN A 91 5.67 4.32 6.29
C ASN A 91 5.46 4.68 7.79
N LYS A 92 4.21 4.93 8.19
CA LYS A 92 3.83 5.28 9.57
C LYS A 92 2.84 4.27 10.16
N LEU A 93 2.89 3.02 9.70
CA LEU A 93 1.98 1.96 10.16
C LEU A 93 2.33 1.54 11.59
N ASP A 94 1.42 1.75 12.53
CA ASP A 94 1.49 1.21 13.89
C ASP A 94 0.72 -0.11 14.04
N MET A 95 -0.23 -0.34 13.14
CA MET A 95 -1.07 -1.53 13.03
C MET A 95 -1.15 -2.03 11.59
N LEU A 96 -1.38 -3.33 11.46
CA LEU A 96 -1.72 -3.97 10.19
C LEU A 96 -3.19 -4.40 10.22
N PRO A 97 -3.92 -4.35 9.09
CA PRO A 97 -5.26 -4.89 9.04
C PRO A 97 -5.23 -6.43 9.21
N PRO A 98 -6.15 -7.04 9.99
CA PRO A 98 -6.17 -8.48 10.24
C PRO A 98 -6.23 -9.35 8.96
N GLN A 99 -6.73 -8.79 7.87
CA GLN A 99 -6.86 -9.43 6.56
C GLN A 99 -5.51 -9.65 5.88
N ILE A 100 -4.42 -9.05 6.36
CA ILE A 100 -3.06 -9.34 5.85
C ILE A 100 -2.73 -10.85 5.92
N ARG A 101 -3.32 -11.59 6.86
CA ARG A 101 -3.22 -13.05 6.95
C ARG A 101 -3.70 -13.81 5.71
N ARG A 102 -4.53 -13.18 4.87
CA ARG A 102 -5.07 -13.77 3.64
C ARG A 102 -4.08 -13.75 2.48
N LEU A 103 -2.99 -13.01 2.60
CA LEU A 103 -1.96 -12.89 1.59
C LEU A 103 -1.05 -14.13 1.59
N THR A 104 -1.64 -15.31 1.42
CA THR A 104 -0.96 -16.61 1.56
C THR A 104 0.01 -16.90 0.41
N MET A 105 -0.12 -16.19 -0.70
CA MET A 105 0.76 -16.32 -1.87
C MET A 105 1.99 -15.41 -1.78
N VAL A 106 2.06 -14.50 -0.80
CA VAL A 106 3.16 -13.54 -0.69
C VAL A 106 4.47 -14.27 -0.39
N GLN A 107 5.45 -14.05 -1.26
CA GLN A 107 6.80 -14.59 -1.16
C GLN A 107 7.73 -13.59 -0.47
N GLU A 108 7.50 -12.28 -0.68
CA GLU A 108 8.29 -11.21 -0.09
C GLU A 108 7.37 -10.13 0.51
N LEU A 109 7.49 -9.93 1.82
CA LEU A 109 6.76 -8.92 2.58
C LEU A 109 7.75 -8.01 3.32
N LYS A 110 7.78 -6.72 2.96
CA LYS A 110 8.64 -5.73 3.61
C LYS A 110 7.81 -4.79 4.48
N LEU A 111 8.18 -4.73 5.76
CA LEU A 111 7.51 -3.91 6.77
C LEU A 111 8.48 -3.01 7.56
N SER A 112 9.78 -3.06 7.25
CA SER A 112 10.82 -2.33 7.97
C SER A 112 10.56 -0.83 8.00
N ASN A 113 11.11 -0.13 8.99
CA ASN A 113 10.94 1.31 9.16
C ASN A 113 9.45 1.74 9.26
N ASN A 114 8.67 0.98 10.03
CA ASN A 114 7.33 1.35 10.49
C ASN A 114 7.28 1.25 12.03
N PRO A 115 6.47 2.06 12.72
CA PRO A 115 6.27 1.97 14.17
C PRO A 115 5.40 0.77 14.61
N LEU A 116 5.53 -0.39 13.94
CA LEU A 116 4.73 -1.57 14.21
C LEU A 116 5.06 -2.17 15.57
N HIS A 117 4.03 -2.42 16.37
CA HIS A 117 4.19 -3.19 17.60
C HIS A 117 4.45 -4.67 17.31
N HIS A 118 5.30 -5.31 18.11
CA HIS A 118 5.68 -6.73 17.93
C HIS A 118 4.49 -7.69 17.82
N PHE A 119 3.36 -7.41 18.49
CA PHE A 119 2.18 -8.28 18.42
C PHE A 119 1.52 -8.32 17.03
N GLN A 120 1.72 -7.29 16.19
CA GLN A 120 1.21 -7.24 14.81
C GLN A 120 1.83 -8.33 13.92
N LEU A 121 2.99 -8.86 14.31
CA LEU A 121 3.65 -9.91 13.54
C LEU A 121 2.90 -11.26 13.60
N LYS A 122 2.04 -11.45 14.60
CA LYS A 122 1.28 -12.70 14.80
C LYS A 122 0.19 -12.93 13.75
N GLN A 123 -0.26 -11.88 13.08
CA GLN A 123 -1.29 -11.95 12.05
C GLN A 123 -0.72 -11.97 10.63
N LEU A 124 0.60 -12.00 10.48
CA LEU A 124 1.22 -12.11 9.16
C LEU A 124 0.86 -13.44 8.51
N PRO A 125 0.73 -13.48 7.17
CA PRO A 125 0.55 -14.74 6.47
C PRO A 125 1.76 -15.64 6.73
N ARG A 126 1.56 -16.95 6.63
CA ARG A 126 2.65 -17.91 6.73
C ARG A 126 3.51 -17.78 5.47
N LEU A 127 4.66 -17.12 5.59
CA LEU A 127 5.62 -16.99 4.50
C LEU A 127 6.41 -18.30 4.38
N GLU A 128 6.49 -18.87 3.18
CA GLU A 128 7.23 -20.11 2.92
C GLU A 128 8.76 -19.92 3.07
N VAL A 129 9.24 -18.67 3.03
CA VAL A 129 10.64 -18.31 3.22
C VAL A 129 10.76 -17.32 4.38
N PRO A 130 11.61 -17.56 5.39
CA PRO A 130 11.75 -16.68 6.54
C PRO A 130 12.59 -15.46 6.15
N ILE A 131 11.99 -14.49 5.45
CA ILE A 131 12.62 -13.19 5.21
C ILE A 131 12.10 -12.20 6.24
N LEU A 132 12.38 -12.48 7.52
CA LEU A 132 12.47 -11.43 8.54
C LEU A 132 13.75 -10.63 8.27
N SER A 133 13.80 -9.92 7.14
CA SER A 133 14.86 -8.94 6.91
C SER A 133 14.57 -7.72 7.78
N LYS A 134 15.06 -7.80 9.02
CA LYS A 134 15.26 -6.69 9.97
C LYS A 134 14.08 -5.73 10.09
N LEU A 135 13.18 -6.07 11.02
CA LEU A 135 12.37 -5.06 11.70
C LEU A 135 13.27 -4.03 12.37
#